data_AF-A0A542BBT4-F1
#
_entry.id   AF-A0A542BBT4-F1
#
_cell.length_a   1.000
_cell.length_b   1.000
_cell.length_c   1.000
_cell.angle_alpha   90.00
_cell.angle_beta   90.00
_cell.angle_gamma   90.00
#
_symmetry.space_group_name_H-M   'P 1'
#
loop_
_entity.id
_entity.type
_entity.pdbx_description
1 polymer ?
#
loop_
_entity_poly.entity_id
_entity_poly.type
_entity_poly.pdbx_seq_one_letter_code
_entity_poly.pdbx_strand_id
1 'polypeptide(L)' 'MLASRHLLVVLVLVLVAALAVTGYSLYQEKKQPDGVEISVGKNGLSIKEK' A
#
# COMPACT_ATOMS: atom_id res chain seq x y z
N MET A 1 30.99 -18.08 13.55
CA MET A 1 29.69 -18.81 13.48
C MET A 1 28.92 -18.52 14.76
N LEU A 2 27.59 -18.41 14.66
CA LEU A 2 26.62 -18.06 15.72
C LEU A 2 26.22 -16.57 15.73
N ALA A 3 25.45 -16.18 14.70
CA ALA A 3 24.32 -15.31 14.99
C ALA A 3 23.48 -16.02 16.06
N SER A 4 23.27 -15.39 17.21
CA SER A 4 22.49 -15.97 18.30
C SER A 4 21.07 -16.25 17.79
N ARG A 5 20.45 -17.36 18.22
CA ARG A 5 19.07 -17.69 17.84
C ARG A 5 18.10 -16.53 18.09
N HIS A 6 18.33 -15.76 19.16
CA HIS A 6 17.53 -14.58 19.47
C HIS A 6 17.70 -13.48 18.42
N LEU A 7 18.93 -13.26 17.92
CA LEU A 7 19.20 -12.26 16.89
C LEU A 7 18.48 -12.62 15.57
N LEU A 8 18.53 -13.89 15.18
CA LEU A 8 17.82 -14.36 13.98
C LEU A 8 16.30 -14.23 14.14
N VAL A 9 15.76 -14.56 15.31
CA VAL A 9 14.32 -14.40 15.59
C VAL A 9 13.90 -12.92 15.53
N VAL A 10 14.68 -12.02 16.14
CA VAL A 10 14.43 -10.57 16.07
C VAL A 10 14.48 -10.08 14.63
N LEU A 11 15.47 -10.52 13.86
CA LEU A 11 15.61 -10.14 12.45
C LEU A 11 14.40 -10.60 11.61
N VAL A 12 13.92 -11.83 11.82
CA VAL A 12 12.71 -12.33 11.15
C VAL A 12 11.49 -11.50 11.52
N LEU A 13 11.29 -11.18 12.81
CA LEU A 13 10.16 -10.35 13.24
C LEU A 13 10.19 -8.96 12.61
N VAL A 14 11.37 -8.34 12.53
CA VAL A 14 11.55 -7.04 11.87
C VAL A 14 11.21 -7.14 10.38
N LEU A 15 11.65 -8.19 9.69
CA LEU A 15 11.35 -8.39 8.26
C LEU A 15 9.84 -8.60 8.03
N VAL A 16 9.17 -9.40 8.86
CA VAL A 16 7.72 -9.62 8.77
C VAL A 16 6.97 -8.30 8.98
N ALA A 17 7.36 -7.50 9.98
CA ALA A 17 6.74 -6.20 10.23
C ALA A 17 6.94 -5.23 9.05
N ALA A 18 8.16 -5.17 8.49
CA ALA A 18 8.46 -4.33 7.33
C ALA A 18 7.60 -4.71 6.11
N LEU A 19 7.47 -6.01 5.82
CA LEU A 19 6.62 -6.51 4.74
C LEU A 19 5.14 -6.21 4.99
N ALA A 20 4.65 -6.34 6.23
CA ALA A 20 3.26 -6.03 6.56
C ALA A 20 2.94 -4.54 6.33
N VAL A 21 3.79 -3.63 6.82
CA VAL A 21 3.62 -2.18 6.61
C VAL A 21 3.68 -1.82 5.14
N THR A 22 4.69 -2.33 4.42
CA THR A 22 4.87 -2.02 2.99
C THR A 22 3.72 -2.58 2.16
N GLY A 23 3.32 -3.83 2.42
CA GLY A 23 2.20 -4.47 1.76
C GLY A 23 0.87 -3.76 2.03
N TYR A 24 0.65 -3.29 3.27
CA TYR A 24 -0.53 -2.51 3.62
C TYR A 24 -0.56 -1.15 2.92
N SER A 25 0.58 -0.45 2.88
CA SER A 25 0.71 0.82 2.15
C SER A 25 0.41 0.64 0.66
N LEU A 26 1.02 -0.37 0.03
CA LEU A 26 0.81 -0.67 -1.38
C LEU A 26 -0.63 -1.11 -1.67
N TYR A 27 -1.26 -1.85 -0.75
CA TYR A 27 -2.65 -2.23 -0.86
C TYR A 27 -3.59 -1.03 -0.77
N GLN A 28 -3.31 -0.07 0.12
CA GLN A 28 -4.05 1.19 0.23
C GLN A 28 -3.90 2.05 -1.02
N GLU A 29 -2.70 2.18 -1.57
CA GLU A 29 -2.47 2.90 -2.83
C GLU A 29 -3.24 2.26 -3.98
N LYS A 30 -3.20 0.93 -4.12
CA LYS A 30 -3.95 0.23 -5.16
C LYS A 30 -5.47 0.18 -4.91
N LYS A 31 -5.88 0.39 -3.66
CA LYS A 31 -7.29 0.50 -3.28
C LYS A 31 -7.88 1.87 -3.51
N GLN A 32 -7.06 2.91 -3.60
CA GLN A 32 -7.53 4.15 -4.16
C GLN A 32 -7.84 3.83 -5.62
N PRO A 33 -9.11 3.78 -6.05
CA PRO A 33 -9.38 3.74 -7.47
C PRO A 33 -8.63 4.93 -8.07
N ASP A 34 -8.06 4.77 -9.25
CA ASP A 34 -7.78 5.92 -10.12
C ASP A 34 -9.12 6.62 -10.27
N GLY A 35 -9.36 7.56 -9.36
CA GLY A 35 -10.68 8.04 -9.04
C GLY A 35 -11.13 8.81 -10.25
N VAL A 36 -12.06 8.25 -11.00
CA VAL A 36 -12.75 8.97 -12.05
C VAL A 36 -13.28 10.24 -11.40
N GLU A 37 -12.70 11.37 -11.76
CA GLU A 37 -13.13 12.65 -11.23
C GLU A 37 -14.44 13.01 -11.95
N ILE A 38 -15.56 12.57 -11.38
CA ILE A 38 -16.88 12.82 -11.94
C ILE A 38 -17.21 14.30 -11.73
N SER A 39 -16.82 15.12 -12.69
CA SER A 39 -17.14 16.54 -12.72
C SER A 39 -18.53 16.72 -13.32
N VAL A 40 -19.52 17.05 -12.49
CA VAL A 40 -20.89 17.36 -12.94
C VAL A 40 -20.96 18.84 -13.32
N GLY A 41 -20.86 19.12 -14.63
CA GLY A 41 -20.95 20.47 -15.17
C GLY A 41 -22.36 20.81 -15.67
N LYS A 42 -22.60 22.09 -15.95
CA LYS A 42 -23.89 22.61 -16.47
C LYS A 42 -24.35 21.95 -17.79
N ASN A 43 -23.45 21.25 -18.49
CA ASN A 43 -23.69 20.56 -19.76
C ASN A 43 -23.71 19.03 -19.66
N GLY A 44 -23.69 18.44 -18.44
CA GLY A 44 -23.76 16.99 -18.23
C GLY A 44 -22.54 16.37 -17.52
N LEU A 45 -22.49 15.04 -17.50
CA LEU A 45 -21.48 14.23 -16.82
C LEU A 45 -20.19 14.12 -17.67
N SER A 46 -19.04 14.53 -17.14
CA SER A 46 -17.74 14.31 -17.77
C SER A 46 -16.90 13.36 -16.93
N ILE A 47 -16.48 12.24 -17.51
CA ILE A 47 -15.63 11.21 -16.93
C ILE A 47 -14.22 11.46 -17.46
N LYS A 48 -13.29 11.88 -16.59
CA LYS A 48 -11.87 11.92 -16.89
C LYS A 48 -11.17 10.80 -16.11
N GLU A 49 -10.57 9.87 -16.82
CA GLU A 49 -9.58 8.93 -16.27
C GLU A 49 -8.24 9.68 -16.14
N LYS A 50 -7.53 9.45 -15.04
CA LYS A 50 -6.18 9.99 -14.79
C LYS A 50 -5.14 8.91 -15.03
#